data_AF-A0A9E1QCM7-F1
#
_entry.id   AF-A0A9E1QCM7-F1
#
_cell.length_a   1.000
_cell.length_b   1.000
_cell.length_c   1.000
_cell.angle_alpha   90.00
_cell.angle_beta   90.00
_cell.angle_gamma   90.00
#
_symmetry.space_group_name_H-M   'P 1'
#
loop_
_entity.id
_entity.type
_entity.pdbx_description
1 polymer ?
#
loop_
_entity_poly.entity_id
_entity_poly.type
_entity_poly.pdbx_seq_one_letter_code
_entity_poly.pdbx_strand_id
1 'polypeptide(L)'
;MSLILKKIVASHHQNLPFVCFNKPNTTKLKAYFGNNDSLRYSDSFKEEGFVFAPFHNENPSIVFLKETSEVIEELYIKNSIDTSDSEFKEYESAKNSHKALVLAGIDAIKSNSFKKVVLSRKELVALTSFDLLQVFENLLQKYDHAFVYVWFHPKVGLWMGATPERLVTLKNREFHTTALASTQNYEGNSNPIWGNKEIKEHQFVIDYIVSQIKDQQNG
;
A
#
# COMPACT_ATOMS: atom_id res chain seq x y z
N MET A 1 21.44 12.74 -9.26
CA MET A 1 19.99 12.47 -9.42
C MET A 1 19.81 11.21 -10.24
N SER A 2 19.11 10.22 -9.67
CA SER A 2 18.96 8.87 -10.23
C SER A 2 18.25 8.89 -11.61
N LEU A 3 18.48 7.87 -12.44
CA LEU A 3 17.84 7.78 -13.76
C LEU A 3 16.33 7.60 -13.61
N ILE A 4 15.90 6.74 -12.68
CA ILE A 4 14.48 6.48 -12.39
C ILE A 4 13.78 7.77 -11.96
N LEU A 5 14.34 8.55 -11.02
CA LEU A 5 13.73 9.79 -10.55
C LEU A 5 13.56 10.82 -11.68
N LYS A 6 14.56 10.96 -12.57
CA LYS A 6 14.43 11.82 -13.77
C LYS A 6 13.29 11.36 -14.68
N LYS A 7 13.16 10.05 -14.91
CA LYS A 7 12.11 9.50 -15.78
C LYS A 7 10.72 9.57 -15.17
N ILE A 8 10.58 9.52 -13.84
CA ILE A 8 9.30 9.74 -13.15
C ILE A 8 8.74 11.11 -13.49
N VAL A 9 9.55 12.17 -13.35
CA VAL A 9 9.13 13.55 -13.68
C VAL A 9 8.79 13.68 -15.16
N ALA A 10 9.67 13.20 -16.04
CA ALA A 10 9.45 13.27 -17.47
C ALA A 10 8.18 12.54 -17.90
N SER A 11 7.94 11.33 -17.37
CA SER A 11 6.76 10.52 -17.70
C SER A 11 5.48 11.15 -17.18
N HIS A 12 5.50 11.69 -15.95
CA HIS A 12 4.36 12.41 -15.40
C HIS A 12 4.00 13.65 -16.24
N HIS A 13 5.00 14.45 -16.65
CA HIS A 13 4.78 15.62 -17.52
C HIS A 13 4.27 15.23 -18.92
N GLN A 14 4.66 14.06 -19.42
CA GLN A 14 4.23 13.54 -20.72
C GLN A 14 2.93 12.72 -20.66
N ASN A 15 2.30 12.61 -19.48
CA ASN A 15 1.13 11.74 -19.26
C ASN A 15 1.39 10.27 -19.65
N LEU A 16 2.62 9.79 -19.44
CA LEU A 16 2.98 8.38 -19.66
C LEU A 16 2.90 7.61 -18.34
N PRO A 17 2.31 6.41 -18.33
CA PRO A 17 2.13 5.64 -17.12
C PRO A 17 3.45 5.07 -16.63
N PHE A 18 3.60 4.98 -15.31
CA PHE A 18 4.76 4.35 -14.70
C PHE A 18 4.41 3.77 -13.33
N VAL A 19 5.24 2.83 -12.87
CA VAL A 19 5.30 2.44 -11.47
C VAL A 19 6.75 2.29 -11.06
N CYS A 20 7.10 2.84 -9.91
CA CYS A 20 8.40 2.68 -9.27
C CYS A 20 8.18 2.22 -7.84
N PHE A 21 8.99 1.28 -7.38
CA PHE A 21 8.90 0.75 -6.02
C PHE A 21 10.25 0.33 -5.46
N ASN A 22 10.31 0.34 -4.13
CA ASN A 22 11.39 -0.20 -3.30
C ASN A 22 10.81 -1.29 -2.41
N LYS A 23 11.46 -2.46 -2.37
CA LYS A 23 11.05 -3.55 -1.49
C LYS A 23 11.59 -3.32 -0.07
N PRO A 24 10.88 -3.79 0.97
CA PRO A 24 11.35 -3.71 2.35
C PRO A 24 12.81 -4.17 2.51
N ASN A 25 13.60 -3.43 3.28
CA ASN A 25 15.00 -3.76 3.60
C ASN A 25 15.92 -3.82 2.38
N THR A 26 15.61 -3.11 1.29
CA THR A 26 16.45 -3.05 0.10
C THR A 26 16.83 -1.62 -0.28
N THR A 27 17.98 -1.44 -0.92
CA THR A 27 18.43 -0.15 -1.47
C THR A 27 18.23 -0.07 -2.98
N LYS A 28 17.35 -0.89 -3.55
CA LYS A 28 17.11 -0.95 -4.99
C LYS A 28 15.77 -0.35 -5.34
N LEU A 29 15.77 0.59 -6.28
CA LEU A 29 14.56 1.03 -6.95
C LEU A 29 14.37 0.19 -8.20
N LYS A 30 13.14 -0.28 -8.40
CA LYS A 30 12.72 -0.92 -9.64
C LYS A 30 11.53 -0.16 -10.21
N ALA A 31 11.59 0.16 -11.49
CA ALA A 31 10.54 0.90 -12.18
C ALA A 31 10.16 0.26 -13.52
N TYR A 32 8.90 0.44 -13.89
CA TYR A 32 8.30 0.07 -15.16
C TYR A 32 7.75 1.36 -15.77
N PHE A 33 8.21 1.75 -16.96
CA PHE A 33 7.73 2.92 -17.69
C PHE A 33 6.97 2.45 -18.94
N GLY A 34 5.72 2.89 -19.09
CA GLY A 34 4.94 2.66 -20.30
C GLY A 34 5.32 3.64 -21.40
N ASN A 35 5.16 3.20 -22.66
CA ASN A 35 5.44 4.01 -23.85
C ASN A 35 4.19 4.67 -24.45
N ASN A 36 3.00 4.37 -23.92
CA ASN A 36 1.72 4.95 -24.29
C ASN A 36 0.74 4.89 -23.11
N ASP A 37 -0.46 5.47 -23.26
CA ASP A 37 -1.48 5.59 -22.21
C ASP A 37 -2.53 4.47 -22.21
N SER A 38 -2.26 3.35 -22.89
CA SER A 38 -3.20 2.22 -22.97
C SER A 38 -3.27 1.50 -21.63
N LEU A 39 -4.47 1.41 -21.07
CA LEU A 39 -4.72 0.57 -19.89
C LEU A 39 -4.62 -0.89 -20.29
N ARG A 40 -3.86 -1.65 -19.51
CA ARG A 40 -3.73 -3.10 -19.63
C ARG A 40 -4.26 -3.73 -18.36
N TYR A 41 -4.93 -4.87 -18.54
CA TYR A 41 -5.58 -5.61 -17.48
C TYR A 41 -5.00 -7.02 -17.38
N SER A 42 -5.03 -7.59 -16.19
CA SER A 42 -4.71 -9.00 -15.94
C SER A 42 -5.81 -9.64 -15.12
N ASP A 43 -6.28 -10.78 -15.60
CA ASP A 43 -7.25 -11.65 -14.91
C ASP A 43 -6.61 -12.98 -14.49
N SER A 44 -5.36 -13.25 -14.93
CA SER A 44 -4.71 -14.56 -14.76
C SER A 44 -3.56 -14.55 -13.76
N PHE A 45 -2.96 -13.38 -13.50
CA PHE A 45 -1.74 -13.20 -12.72
C PHE A 45 -0.55 -14.09 -13.16
N LYS A 46 -0.56 -14.59 -14.40
CA LYS A 46 0.54 -15.38 -14.98
C LYS A 46 1.61 -14.51 -15.62
N GLU A 47 1.30 -13.24 -15.84
CA GLU A 47 2.19 -12.29 -16.49
C GLU A 47 3.29 -11.80 -15.54
N GLU A 48 4.49 -11.55 -16.07
CA GLU A 48 5.56 -10.92 -15.30
C GLU A 48 5.39 -9.39 -15.35
N GLY A 49 5.10 -8.77 -14.20
CA GLY A 49 4.84 -7.33 -14.16
C GLY A 49 4.58 -6.79 -12.76
N PHE A 50 4.05 -5.58 -12.71
CA PHE A 50 3.48 -4.98 -11.50
C PHE A 50 1.97 -4.88 -11.66
N VAL A 51 1.22 -5.45 -10.70
CA VAL A 51 -0.24 -5.47 -10.71
C VAL A 51 -0.78 -4.50 -9.67
N PHE A 52 -1.79 -3.73 -10.05
CA PHE A 52 -2.57 -2.86 -9.19
C PHE A 52 -4.02 -3.36 -9.17
N ALA A 53 -4.39 -4.06 -8.11
CA ALA A 53 -5.69 -4.72 -7.96
C ALA A 53 -6.69 -3.81 -7.23
N PRO A 54 -7.96 -3.74 -7.70
CA PRO A 54 -9.01 -2.99 -7.02
C PRO A 54 -9.51 -3.72 -5.77
N PHE A 55 -10.23 -2.99 -4.90
CA PHE A 55 -10.90 -3.57 -3.74
C PHE A 55 -12.07 -4.50 -4.12
N HIS A 56 -12.81 -4.10 -5.15
CA HIS A 56 -13.95 -4.82 -5.72
C HIS A 56 -13.47 -5.73 -6.84
N ASN A 57 -13.59 -7.05 -6.66
CA ASN A 57 -13.05 -8.06 -7.58
C ASN A 57 -13.82 -8.14 -8.91
N GLU A 58 -14.98 -7.47 -9.03
CA GLU A 58 -15.69 -7.32 -10.30
C GLU A 58 -14.94 -6.39 -11.27
N ASN A 59 -14.02 -5.56 -10.75
CA ASN A 59 -13.18 -4.70 -11.57
C ASN A 59 -11.85 -5.41 -11.89
N PRO A 60 -11.37 -5.33 -13.14
CA PRO A 60 -10.13 -5.98 -13.54
C PRO A 60 -8.90 -5.31 -12.89
N SER A 61 -7.86 -6.10 -12.62
CA SER A 61 -6.59 -5.58 -12.11
C SER A 61 -5.79 -4.91 -13.23
N ILE A 62 -5.19 -3.76 -12.96
CA ILE A 62 -4.34 -3.05 -13.93
C ILE A 62 -2.92 -3.61 -13.85
N VAL A 63 -2.24 -3.77 -14.99
CA VAL A 63 -0.89 -4.37 -15.03
C VAL A 63 0.11 -3.57 -15.85
N PHE A 64 1.31 -3.40 -15.29
CA PHE A 64 2.52 -2.98 -16.00
C PHE A 64 3.33 -4.22 -16.37
N LEU A 65 3.19 -4.67 -17.62
CA LEU A 65 3.87 -5.86 -18.12
C LEU A 65 5.33 -5.59 -18.41
N LYS A 66 6.23 -6.48 -17.97
CA LYS A 66 7.67 -6.39 -18.25
C LYS A 66 7.99 -6.34 -19.75
N GLU A 67 7.22 -7.03 -20.58
CA GLU A 67 7.46 -7.12 -22.02
C GLU A 67 7.10 -5.83 -22.78
N THR A 68 6.18 -5.01 -22.24
CA THR A 68 5.71 -3.76 -22.89
C THR A 68 6.20 -2.49 -22.19
N SER A 69 6.83 -2.63 -21.03
CA SER A 69 7.38 -1.52 -20.26
C SER A 69 8.90 -1.50 -20.38
N GLU A 70 9.46 -0.30 -20.38
CA GLU A 70 10.88 -0.14 -20.10
C GLU A 70 11.10 -0.39 -18.60
N VAL A 71 11.86 -1.45 -18.29
CA VAL A 71 12.16 -1.84 -16.91
C VAL A 71 13.56 -1.41 -16.52
N ILE A 72 13.66 -0.61 -15.47
CA ILE A 72 14.91 -0.08 -14.94
C ILE A 72 15.05 -0.52 -13.48
N GLU A 73 16.24 -0.99 -13.10
CA GLU A 73 16.61 -1.24 -11.71
C GLU A 73 17.93 -0.54 -11.41
N GLU A 74 17.98 0.24 -10.32
CA GLU A 74 19.21 0.92 -9.90
C GLU A 74 19.31 1.02 -8.37
N LEU A 75 20.52 1.27 -7.87
CA LEU A 75 20.74 1.54 -6.46
C LEU A 75 20.22 2.94 -6.12
N TYR A 76 19.48 3.03 -5.01
CA TYR A 76 19.07 4.27 -4.40
C TYR A 76 19.91 4.53 -3.16
N ILE A 77 20.67 5.62 -3.22
CA ILE A 77 21.44 6.13 -2.10
C ILE A 77 20.57 7.17 -1.44
N LYS A 78 20.23 6.94 -0.16
CA LYS A 78 19.48 7.91 0.63
C LYS A 78 20.33 9.15 0.83
N ASN A 79 19.72 10.30 0.58
CA ASN A 79 20.28 11.57 1.02
C ASN A 79 19.74 11.88 2.42
N SER A 80 20.50 12.65 3.20
CA SER A 80 19.95 13.27 4.40
C SER A 80 19.05 14.43 3.97
N ILE A 81 17.73 14.26 4.07
CA ILE A 81 16.77 15.36 3.95
C ILE A 81 16.19 15.59 5.34
N ASP A 82 16.25 16.84 5.79
CA ASP A 82 15.46 17.28 6.95
C ASP A 82 14.00 17.34 6.52
N THR A 83 13.25 16.29 6.84
CA THR A 83 11.80 16.33 6.73
C THR A 83 11.26 17.09 7.93
N SER A 84 10.69 18.28 7.70
CA SER A 84 9.89 18.95 8.72
C SER A 84 8.56 18.22 8.86
N ASP A 85 8.21 17.79 10.07
CA ASP A 85 6.86 17.32 10.34
C ASP A 85 5.89 18.51 10.22
N SER A 86 4.98 18.46 9.25
CA SER A 86 3.86 19.38 9.18
C SER A 86 2.72 18.85 10.06
N GLU A 87 2.15 19.69 10.91
CA GLU A 87 0.95 19.31 11.64
C GLU A 87 -0.21 19.02 10.67
N PHE A 88 -0.67 17.78 10.67
CA PHE A 88 -1.91 17.42 10.02
C PHE A 88 -3.08 17.89 10.88
N LYS A 89 -3.88 18.83 10.35
CA LYS A 89 -5.09 19.29 11.03
C LYS A 89 -6.22 18.30 10.80
N GLU A 90 -6.46 17.45 11.79
CA GLU A 90 -7.63 16.58 11.79
C GLU A 90 -8.91 17.41 11.95
N TYR A 91 -9.90 17.19 11.07
CA TYR A 91 -11.21 17.80 11.20
C TYR A 91 -12.04 17.05 12.26
N GLU A 92 -12.46 17.75 13.32
CA GLU A 92 -13.27 17.16 14.40
C GLU A 92 -14.57 16.52 13.89
N SER A 93 -15.17 17.04 12.81
CA SER A 93 -16.35 16.44 12.18
C SER A 93 -16.07 15.05 11.59
N ALA A 94 -14.92 14.86 10.93
CA ALA A 94 -14.52 13.57 10.36
C ALA A 94 -14.27 12.54 11.47
N LYS A 95 -13.58 12.96 12.54
CA LYS A 95 -13.33 12.16 13.74
C LYS A 95 -14.63 11.73 14.42
N ASN A 96 -15.58 12.65 14.62
CA ASN A 96 -16.86 12.34 15.24
C ASN A 96 -17.72 11.40 14.38
N SER A 97 -17.71 11.60 13.06
CA SER A 97 -18.38 10.70 12.12
C SER A 97 -17.81 9.29 12.18
N HIS A 98 -16.48 9.17 12.27
CA HIS A 98 -15.82 7.88 12.40
C HIS A 98 -16.09 7.20 13.75
N LYS A 99 -16.12 7.96 14.85
CA LYS A 99 -16.55 7.44 16.17
C LYS A 99 -17.97 6.87 16.12
N ALA A 100 -18.90 7.57 15.49
CA ALA A 100 -20.27 7.10 15.32
C ALA A 100 -20.32 5.79 14.52
N LEU A 101 -19.54 5.68 13.44
CA LEU A 101 -19.40 4.45 12.66
C LEU A 101 -18.84 3.29 13.49
N VAL A 102 -17.83 3.55 14.32
CA VAL A 102 -17.25 2.55 15.24
C VAL A 102 -18.28 2.07 16.27
N LEU A 103 -19.07 2.98 16.86
CA LEU A 103 -20.13 2.60 17.79
C LEU A 103 -21.19 1.72 17.11
N ALA A 104 -21.61 2.06 15.90
CA ALA A 104 -22.52 1.22 15.13
C ALA A 104 -21.93 -0.17 14.83
N GLY A 105 -20.63 -0.25 14.54
CA GLY A 105 -19.92 -1.51 14.37
C GLY A 105 -19.89 -2.35 15.65
N ILE A 106 -19.68 -1.72 16.81
CA ILE A 106 -19.73 -2.38 18.12
C ILE A 106 -21.12 -2.94 18.40
N ASP A 107 -22.17 -2.17 18.11
CA ASP A 107 -23.55 -2.62 18.32
C ASP A 107 -23.91 -3.79 17.41
N ALA A 108 -23.44 -3.79 16.16
CA ALA A 108 -23.60 -4.92 15.23
C ALA A 108 -22.84 -6.18 15.68
N ILE A 109 -21.68 -6.04 16.33
CA ILE A 109 -20.96 -7.18 16.93
C ILE A 109 -21.76 -7.74 18.11
N LYS A 110 -22.30 -6.87 18.98
CA LYS A 110 -23.14 -7.28 20.12
C LYS A 110 -24.42 -7.96 19.68
N SER A 111 -25.03 -7.53 18.57
CA SER A 111 -26.19 -8.19 17.97
C SER A 111 -25.84 -9.46 17.19
N ASN A 112 -24.57 -9.89 17.24
CA ASN A 112 -24.07 -11.11 16.60
C ASN A 112 -24.17 -11.11 15.06
N SER A 113 -24.23 -9.93 14.42
CA SER A 113 -24.28 -9.80 12.96
C SER A 113 -22.96 -10.21 12.30
N PHE A 114 -21.83 -9.97 12.98
CA PHE A 114 -20.49 -10.44 12.61
C PHE A 114 -19.57 -10.45 13.84
N LYS A 115 -18.41 -11.11 13.72
CA LYS A 115 -17.44 -11.24 14.83
C LYS A 115 -16.35 -10.16 14.83
N LYS A 116 -15.99 -9.67 13.65
CA LYS A 116 -14.96 -8.65 13.45
C LYS A 116 -15.31 -7.83 12.20
N VAL A 117 -15.01 -6.53 12.25
CA VAL A 117 -15.12 -5.62 11.11
C VAL A 117 -13.92 -4.67 11.12
N VAL A 118 -13.47 -4.27 9.94
CA VAL A 118 -12.53 -3.15 9.77
C VAL A 118 -13.31 -2.01 9.15
N LEU A 119 -13.43 -0.91 9.88
CA LEU A 119 -14.14 0.28 9.43
C LEU A 119 -13.11 1.33 9.03
N SER A 120 -13.20 1.82 7.80
CA SER A 120 -12.28 2.82 7.25
C SER A 120 -12.92 4.19 7.14
N ARG A 121 -12.09 5.23 7.11
CA ARG A 121 -12.43 6.58 6.66
C ARG A 121 -11.37 7.08 5.68
N LYS A 122 -11.68 8.16 4.96
CA LYS A 122 -10.72 8.87 4.11
C LYS A 122 -10.54 10.30 4.61
N GLU A 123 -9.33 10.81 4.49
CA GLU A 123 -9.00 12.20 4.74
C GLU A 123 -8.68 12.88 3.41
N LEU A 124 -9.24 14.07 3.19
CA LEU A 124 -8.98 14.87 2.00
C LEU A 124 -8.16 16.08 2.40
N VAL A 125 -6.98 16.22 1.81
CA VAL A 125 -6.05 17.31 2.09
C VAL A 125 -5.93 18.19 0.85
N ALA A 126 -6.34 19.45 0.98
CA ALA A 126 -6.09 20.44 -0.06
C ALA A 126 -4.61 20.82 -0.04
N LEU A 127 -3.93 20.63 -1.17
CA LEU A 127 -2.53 21.00 -1.33
C LEU A 127 -2.43 22.34 -2.05
N THR A 128 -1.62 23.26 -1.52
CA THR A 128 -1.28 24.52 -2.21
C THR A 128 -0.29 24.30 -3.35
N SER A 129 0.60 23.33 -3.18
CA SER A 129 1.53 22.82 -4.17
C SER A 129 1.78 21.34 -3.93
N PHE A 130 2.20 20.64 -4.98
CA PHE A 130 2.54 19.22 -4.91
C PHE A 130 3.81 18.95 -5.73
N ASP A 131 4.86 18.52 -5.06
CA ASP A 131 6.09 18.04 -5.70
C ASP A 131 6.14 16.51 -5.59
N LEU A 132 5.92 15.87 -6.74
CA LEU A 132 5.90 14.41 -6.87
C LEU A 132 7.20 13.76 -6.37
N LEU A 133 8.36 14.31 -6.77
CA LEU A 133 9.64 13.71 -6.38
C LEU A 133 9.91 13.92 -4.91
N GLN A 134 9.66 15.13 -4.40
CA GLN A 134 9.89 15.41 -2.98
C GLN A 134 9.08 14.46 -2.08
N VAL A 135 7.80 14.25 -2.39
CA VAL A 135 6.95 13.35 -1.59
C VAL A 135 7.42 11.91 -1.70
N PHE A 136 7.75 11.43 -2.91
CA PHE A 136 8.21 10.06 -3.10
C PHE A 136 9.58 9.80 -2.43
N GLU A 137 10.53 10.72 -2.53
CA GLU A 137 11.82 10.61 -1.84
C GLU A 137 11.68 10.65 -0.32
N ASN A 138 10.77 11.48 0.22
CA ASN A 138 10.46 11.47 1.66
C ASN A 138 9.96 10.10 2.13
N LEU A 139 9.11 9.42 1.33
CA LEU A 139 8.65 8.07 1.65
C LEU A 139 9.81 7.06 1.64
N LEU A 140 10.69 7.13 0.64
CA LEU A 140 11.85 6.23 0.52
C LEU A 140 12.86 6.40 1.66
N GLN A 141 12.97 7.59 2.23
CA GLN A 141 13.89 7.88 3.34
C GLN A 141 13.29 7.55 4.71
N LYS A 142 11.97 7.71 4.87
CA LYS A 142 11.29 7.51 6.17
C LYS A 142 10.94 6.05 6.44
N TYR A 143 10.74 5.21 5.42
CA TYR A 143 10.12 3.88 5.58
C TYR A 143 10.94 2.71 5.00
N ASP A 144 12.10 2.45 5.61
CA ASP A 144 13.05 1.39 5.23
C ASP A 144 12.48 -0.03 5.20
N HIS A 145 11.52 -0.28 6.08
CA HIS A 145 10.93 -1.60 6.30
C HIS A 145 9.60 -1.77 5.56
N ALA A 146 9.18 -0.79 4.77
CA ALA A 146 7.94 -0.83 4.01
C ALA A 146 8.19 -1.12 2.53
N PHE A 147 7.14 -1.58 1.84
CA PHE A 147 7.06 -1.53 0.40
C PHE A 147 6.64 -0.11 0.01
N VAL A 148 7.62 0.67 -0.45
CA VAL A 148 7.41 2.06 -0.87
C VAL A 148 7.19 2.09 -2.37
N TYR A 149 6.14 2.79 -2.83
CA TYR A 149 5.83 2.88 -4.25
C TYR A 149 5.27 4.24 -4.65
N VAL A 150 5.47 4.57 -5.92
CA VAL A 150 4.75 5.58 -6.69
C VAL A 150 4.25 4.93 -7.97
N TRP A 151 2.99 5.16 -8.28
CA TRP A 151 2.28 4.55 -9.39
C TRP A 151 1.45 5.64 -10.07
N PHE A 152 1.51 5.73 -11.39
CA PHE A 152 0.75 6.71 -12.15
C PHE A 152 0.23 6.10 -13.44
N HIS A 153 -1.02 6.40 -13.73
CA HIS A 153 -1.59 6.20 -15.06
C HIS A 153 -2.50 7.38 -15.40
N PRO A 154 -2.39 8.04 -16.56
CA PRO A 154 -3.15 9.27 -16.87
C PRO A 154 -4.67 9.08 -16.81
N LYS A 155 -5.17 7.88 -17.15
CA LYS A 155 -6.60 7.52 -17.08
C LYS A 155 -7.10 7.12 -15.68
N VAL A 156 -6.23 7.06 -14.67
CA VAL A 156 -6.57 6.54 -13.32
C VAL A 156 -6.17 7.53 -12.23
N GLY A 157 -4.96 8.10 -12.32
CA GLY A 157 -4.40 9.04 -11.36
C GLY A 157 -3.05 8.59 -10.83
N LEU A 158 -2.60 9.33 -9.81
CA LEU A 158 -1.34 9.13 -9.11
C LEU A 158 -1.60 8.52 -7.73
N TRP A 159 -0.87 7.46 -7.41
CA TRP A 159 -0.93 6.74 -6.15
C TRP A 159 0.47 6.61 -5.57
N MET A 160 0.61 6.85 -4.28
CA MET A 160 1.86 6.66 -3.55
C MET A 160 1.56 6.06 -2.20
N GLY A 161 2.49 5.26 -1.69
CA GLY A 161 2.35 4.70 -0.35
C GLY A 161 3.60 3.98 0.13
N ALA A 162 3.60 3.71 1.42
CA ALA A 162 4.59 2.90 2.11
C ALA A 162 3.83 1.87 2.96
N THR A 163 3.59 0.67 2.41
CA THR A 163 2.86 -0.37 3.14
C THR A 163 3.84 -1.30 3.87
N PRO A 164 3.70 -1.51 5.19
CA PRO A 164 4.50 -2.50 5.91
C PRO A 164 3.98 -3.93 5.69
N GLU A 165 2.76 -4.07 5.17
CA GLU A 165 2.07 -5.36 5.10
C GLU A 165 2.26 -6.00 3.74
N ARG A 166 2.94 -7.14 3.75
CA ARG A 166 3.05 -8.02 2.60
C ARG A 166 1.89 -9.00 2.61
N LEU A 167 1.00 -8.89 1.62
CA LEU A 167 -0.13 -9.79 1.46
C LEU A 167 0.30 -11.25 1.26
N VAL A 168 1.15 -11.52 0.26
CA VAL A 168 1.57 -12.88 -0.09
C VAL A 168 2.93 -12.91 -0.78
N THR A 169 3.63 -14.04 -0.66
CA THR A 169 4.74 -14.41 -1.53
C THR A 169 4.62 -15.87 -1.90
N LEU A 170 4.69 -16.15 -3.19
CA LEU A 170 4.77 -17.50 -3.74
C LEU A 170 6.15 -17.67 -4.37
N LYS A 171 6.96 -18.60 -3.85
CA LYS A 171 8.29 -18.91 -4.40
C LYS A 171 8.57 -20.38 -4.21
N ASN A 172 9.08 -21.08 -5.24
CA ASN A 172 9.45 -22.50 -5.15
C ASN A 172 8.32 -23.40 -4.61
N ARG A 173 7.06 -23.11 -4.98
CA ARG A 173 5.85 -23.78 -4.46
C ARG A 173 5.58 -23.56 -2.97
N GLU A 174 6.25 -22.60 -2.33
CA GLU A 174 5.99 -22.18 -0.96
C GLU A 174 5.15 -20.90 -0.95
N PHE A 175 4.02 -20.96 -0.25
CA PHE A 175 3.13 -19.83 0.00
C PHE A 175 3.42 -19.24 1.38
N HIS A 176 3.78 -17.96 1.42
CA HIS A 176 3.98 -17.21 2.65
C HIS A 176 3.03 -16.02 2.67
N THR A 177 2.37 -15.77 3.81
CA THR A 177 1.54 -14.59 4.06
C THR A 177 1.82 -14.08 5.46
N THR A 178 1.41 -12.85 5.75
CA THR A 178 1.57 -12.21 7.05
C THR A 178 0.19 -11.82 7.57
N ALA A 179 -0.16 -12.26 8.77
CA ALA A 179 -1.26 -11.67 9.51
C ALA A 179 -0.75 -10.43 10.24
N LEU A 180 -1.15 -9.22 9.82
CA LEU A 180 -0.84 -8.00 10.56
C LEU A 180 -2.12 -7.48 11.21
N ALA A 181 -2.15 -7.50 12.54
CA ALA A 181 -3.28 -7.03 13.32
C ALA A 181 -2.82 -6.67 14.72
N SER A 182 -3.61 -5.81 15.35
CA SER A 182 -3.36 -5.19 16.66
C SER A 182 -2.25 -4.14 16.63
N THR A 183 -2.66 -2.88 16.77
CA THR A 183 -1.79 -1.72 16.77
C THR A 183 -1.65 -1.20 18.20
N GLN A 184 -0.43 -0.91 18.62
CA GLN A 184 -0.14 -0.19 19.86
C GLN A 184 0.57 1.12 19.52
N ASN A 185 0.37 2.13 20.38
CA ASN A 185 1.15 3.36 20.29
C ASN A 185 2.62 3.04 20.59
N TYR A 186 3.52 3.66 19.83
CA TYR A 186 4.95 3.52 20.07
C TYR A 186 5.35 4.34 21.30
N GLU A 187 5.69 3.67 22.40
CA GLU A 187 6.12 4.30 23.65
C GLU A 187 7.65 4.26 23.85
N GLY A 188 8.43 4.09 22.78
CA GLY A 188 9.90 4.10 22.85
C GLY A 188 10.55 2.82 23.41
N ASN A 189 9.75 1.88 23.93
CA ASN A 189 10.23 0.55 24.31
C ASN A 189 10.28 -0.41 23.11
N SER A 190 11.35 -1.19 23.02
CA SER A 190 11.56 -2.15 21.92
C SER A 190 10.63 -3.36 21.96
N ASN A 191 10.04 -3.66 23.13
CA ASN A 191 9.18 -4.82 23.34
C ASN A 191 7.80 -4.40 23.87
N PRO A 192 6.78 -4.26 23.02
CA PRO A 192 5.41 -3.99 23.46
C PRO A 192 4.86 -5.13 24.32
N ILE A 193 4.05 -4.79 25.33
CA ILE A 193 3.31 -5.75 26.15
C ILE A 193 1.94 -5.97 25.50
N TRP A 194 1.69 -7.16 24.97
CA TRP A 194 0.43 -7.50 24.30
C TRP A 194 -0.61 -8.01 25.30
N GLY A 195 -1.74 -7.31 25.36
CA GLY A 195 -2.88 -7.71 26.20
C GLY A 195 -3.74 -8.79 25.55
N ASN A 196 -4.68 -9.33 26.33
CA ASN A 196 -5.64 -10.33 25.87
C ASN A 196 -6.50 -9.83 24.69
N LYS A 197 -6.78 -8.53 24.61
CA LYS A 197 -7.53 -7.93 23.50
C LYS A 197 -6.74 -8.03 22.20
N GLU A 198 -5.48 -7.60 22.23
CA GLU A 198 -4.59 -7.59 21.08
C GLU A 198 -4.30 -9.03 20.60
N ILE A 199 -4.05 -9.96 21.52
CA ILE A 199 -3.86 -11.38 21.18
C ILE A 199 -5.09 -11.96 20.48
N LYS A 200 -6.30 -11.66 20.97
CA LYS A 200 -7.56 -12.12 20.35
C LYS A 200 -7.81 -11.49 18.98
N GLU A 201 -7.56 -10.18 18.84
CA GLU A 201 -7.67 -9.47 17.57
C GLU A 201 -6.75 -10.04 16.50
N HIS A 202 -5.51 -10.37 16.88
CA HIS A 202 -4.55 -11.03 16.00
C HIS A 202 -5.01 -12.44 15.62
N GLN A 203 -5.51 -13.22 16.59
CA GLN A 203 -6.02 -14.57 16.33
C GLN A 203 -7.19 -14.57 15.32
N PHE A 204 -8.11 -13.59 15.38
CA PHE A 204 -9.18 -13.49 14.39
C PHE A 204 -8.65 -13.34 12.95
N VAL A 205 -7.54 -12.63 12.75
CA VAL A 205 -6.94 -12.45 11.42
C VAL A 205 -6.24 -13.74 10.97
N ILE A 206 -5.53 -14.42 11.88
CA ILE A 206 -4.94 -15.73 11.59
C ILE A 206 -6.03 -16.72 11.16
N ASP A 207 -7.09 -16.86 11.96
CA ASP A 207 -8.17 -17.81 11.69
C ASP A 207 -8.86 -17.52 10.36
N TYR A 208 -9.07 -16.24 10.04
CA TYR A 208 -9.62 -15.82 8.76
C TYR A 208 -8.70 -16.22 7.61
N ILE A 209 -7.41 -15.84 7.64
CA ILE A 209 -6.44 -16.18 6.58
C ILE A 209 -6.35 -17.70 6.38
N VAL A 210 -6.25 -18.46 7.47
CA VAL A 210 -6.20 -19.93 7.41
C VAL A 210 -7.47 -20.51 6.79
N SER A 211 -8.64 -19.95 7.10
CA SER A 211 -9.90 -20.41 6.50
C SER A 211 -9.95 -20.13 5.00
N GLN A 212 -9.51 -18.95 4.54
CA GLN A 212 -9.46 -18.61 3.11
C GLN A 212 -8.47 -19.50 2.33
N ILE A 213 -7.34 -19.90 2.93
CA ILE A 213 -6.37 -20.77 2.26
C ILE A 213 -6.85 -22.22 2.18
N LYS A 214 -7.56 -22.70 3.23
CA LYS A 214 -8.09 -24.07 3.26
C LYS A 214 -9.32 -24.23 2.36
N ASP A 215 -10.14 -23.20 2.26
CA ASP A 215 -11.36 -23.22 1.46
C ASP A 215 -11.07 -22.80 0.01
N GLN A 216 -10.53 -23.73 -0.77
CA GLN A 216 -10.17 -23.50 -2.17
C GLN A 216 -11.37 -23.35 -3.13
N GLN A 217 -12.61 -23.32 -2.62
CA GLN A 217 -13.81 -23.09 -3.43
C GLN A 217 -14.19 -21.60 -3.57
N ASN A 218 -13.51 -20.69 -2.85
CA ASN A 218 -13.79 -19.25 -2.86
C ASN A 218 -12.89 -18.43 -3.80
N GLY A 219 -12.17 -19.08 -4.72
CA GLY A 219 -11.21 -18.45 -5.65
C GLY A 219 -11.62 -18.61 -7.10
#